data_AF-A0A7X7HDH8-F1
#
_entry.id   AF-A0A7X7HDH8-F1
#
_cell.length_a   1.000
_cell.length_b   1.000
_cell.length_c   1.000
_cell.angle_alpha   90.00
_cell.angle_beta   90.00
_cell.angle_gamma   90.00
#
_symmetry.space_group_name_H-M   'P 1'
#
loop_
_entity.id
_entity.type
_entity.pdbx_description
1 polymer ?
#
loop_
_entity_poly.entity_id
_entity_poly.type
_entity_poly.pdbx_seq_one_letter_code
_entity_poly.pdbx_strand_id
1 'polypeptide(L)'
;MQSSRRWRLFWWTLPAVIVFLVVGGLLLLLWIWNMQAGSQYREGEYELAEASYRRQGAVSEVFPEPWKAVYNEGTVQLADQRYEESNEVLAVALEEVPEAPVDESGLKDPQSPECMVRTNLSLTFEGMADAKRGAGELEEAIGLYQQALEALGACTSDGESEAEQQERPEPTDGWRPDVDEQRQWDKMQESEQEQEEESSGGNGSPSEPEPSTSEAPADPRVQELESRNQSASPTAGPEGEGFGGGQNW
;
A
#
# COMPACT_ATOMS: atom_id res chain seq x y z
N MET A 1 -18.08 -65.71 -13.52
CA MET A 1 -17.14 -64.91 -14.35
C MET A 1 -17.22 -63.39 -14.14
N GLN A 2 -18.16 -62.83 -13.35
CA GLN A 2 -18.23 -61.37 -13.11
C GLN A 2 -17.26 -60.84 -12.03
N SER A 3 -16.80 -61.68 -11.08
CA SER A 3 -15.95 -61.24 -9.95
C SER A 3 -14.53 -60.84 -10.37
N SER A 4 -13.94 -61.53 -11.35
CA SER A 4 -12.57 -61.27 -11.81
C SER A 4 -12.42 -59.95 -12.57
N ARG A 5 -13.47 -59.49 -13.25
CA ARG A 5 -13.47 -58.21 -13.97
C ARG A 5 -13.58 -57.02 -13.00
N ARG A 6 -14.42 -57.13 -11.96
CA ARG A 6 -14.57 -56.11 -10.91
C ARG A 6 -13.30 -55.95 -10.07
N TRP A 7 -12.61 -57.05 -9.77
CA TRP A 7 -11.35 -57.02 -9.03
C TRP A 7 -10.22 -56.34 -9.80
N ARG A 8 -10.11 -56.58 -11.12
CA ARG A 8 -9.12 -55.88 -11.96
C ARG A 8 -9.42 -54.38 -12.08
N LEU A 9 -10.68 -54.00 -12.24
CA LEU A 9 -11.11 -52.60 -12.24
C LEU A 9 -10.76 -51.90 -10.92
N PHE A 10 -11.00 -52.54 -9.77
CA PHE A 10 -10.69 -51.99 -8.45
C PHE A 10 -9.19 -51.64 -8.30
N TRP A 11 -8.28 -52.54 -8.68
CA TRP A 11 -6.84 -52.28 -8.59
C TRP A 11 -6.32 -51.28 -9.63
N TRP A 12 -7.04 -51.09 -10.74
CA TRP A 12 -6.73 -50.04 -11.71
C TRP A 12 -7.23 -48.66 -11.26
N THR A 13 -8.33 -48.58 -10.53
CA THR A 13 -8.87 -47.32 -9.99
C THR A 13 -8.22 -46.92 -8.67
N LEU A 14 -7.73 -47.88 -7.89
CA LEU A 14 -7.15 -47.63 -6.56
C LEU A 14 -5.99 -46.61 -6.58
N PRO A 15 -5.02 -46.64 -7.51
CA PRO A 15 -4.00 -45.60 -7.60
C PRO A 15 -4.58 -44.21 -7.85
N ALA A 16 -5.57 -44.09 -8.73
CA ALA A 16 -6.22 -42.81 -9.02
C ALA A 16 -6.97 -42.26 -7.80
N VAL A 17 -7.65 -43.13 -7.04
CA VAL A 17 -8.32 -42.75 -5.78
C VAL A 17 -7.29 -42.32 -4.73
N ILE A 18 -6.16 -43.01 -4.61
CA ILE A 18 -5.09 -42.61 -3.67
C ILE A 18 -4.54 -41.24 -4.05
N VAL A 19 -4.23 -41.00 -5.33
CA VAL A 19 -3.77 -39.68 -5.80
C VAL A 19 -4.81 -38.61 -5.47
N PHE A 20 -6.09 -38.87 -5.72
CA PHE A 20 -7.16 -37.93 -5.40
C PHE A 20 -7.26 -37.62 -3.91
N LEU A 21 -7.14 -38.64 -3.04
CA LEU A 21 -7.14 -38.46 -1.59
C LEU A 21 -5.91 -37.70 -1.08
N VAL A 22 -4.74 -37.97 -1.66
CA VAL A 22 -3.49 -37.26 -1.30
C VAL A 22 -3.58 -35.80 -1.72
N VAL A 23 -3.95 -35.52 -2.97
CA VAL A 23 -4.09 -34.14 -3.46
C VAL A 23 -5.18 -33.40 -2.68
N GLY A 24 -6.34 -34.02 -2.48
CA GLY A 24 -7.43 -33.42 -1.70
C GLY A 24 -7.03 -33.16 -0.25
N GLY A 25 -6.32 -34.10 0.39
CA GLY A 25 -5.80 -33.93 1.75
C GLY A 25 -4.78 -32.79 1.84
N LEU A 26 -3.87 -32.68 0.88
CA LEU A 26 -2.90 -31.58 0.81
C LEU A 26 -3.59 -30.22 0.65
N LEU A 27 -4.58 -30.12 -0.24
CA LEU A 27 -5.35 -28.88 -0.43
C LEU A 27 -6.12 -28.48 0.85
N LEU A 28 -6.69 -29.45 1.57
CA LEU A 28 -7.35 -29.19 2.85
C LEU A 28 -6.37 -28.70 3.91
N LEU A 29 -5.18 -29.29 3.99
CA LEU A 29 -4.14 -28.85 4.93
C LEU A 29 -3.67 -27.41 4.62
N LEU A 30 -3.46 -27.10 3.35
CA LEU A 30 -3.12 -25.73 2.90
C LEU A 30 -4.23 -24.74 3.25
N TRP A 31 -5.49 -25.12 3.02
CA TRP A 31 -6.63 -24.28 3.34
C TRP A 31 -6.74 -23.97 4.84
N ILE A 32 -6.57 -24.99 5.70
CA ILE A 32 -6.56 -24.81 7.16
C ILE A 32 -5.38 -23.93 7.59
N TRP A 33 -4.19 -24.17 7.04
CA TRP A 33 -3.01 -23.35 7.34
C TRP A 33 -3.24 -21.88 6.95
N ASN A 34 -3.80 -21.62 5.77
CA ASN A 34 -4.11 -20.26 5.34
C ASN A 34 -5.10 -19.56 6.29
N MET A 35 -6.16 -20.25 6.71
CA MET A 35 -7.11 -19.69 7.68
C MET A 35 -6.46 -19.37 9.02
N GLN A 36 -5.56 -20.24 9.50
CA GLN A 36 -4.89 -20.03 10.77
C GLN A 36 -3.93 -18.85 10.72
N ALA A 37 -3.14 -18.71 9.65
CA ALA A 37 -2.28 -17.54 9.44
C ALA A 37 -3.09 -16.24 9.36
N GLY A 38 -4.22 -16.26 8.65
CA GLY A 38 -5.13 -15.11 8.61
C GLY A 38 -5.79 -14.79 9.95
N SER A 39 -6.03 -15.79 10.82
CA SER A 39 -6.52 -15.54 12.19
C SER A 39 -5.45 -14.85 13.03
N GLN A 40 -4.21 -15.34 12.97
CA GLN A 40 -3.07 -14.75 13.69
C GLN A 40 -2.89 -13.28 13.31
N TYR A 41 -2.97 -12.96 12.02
CA TYR A 41 -2.94 -11.57 11.54
C TYR A 41 -4.04 -10.71 12.19
N ARG A 42 -5.30 -11.15 12.11
CA ARG A 42 -6.44 -10.41 12.67
C ARG A 42 -6.41 -10.29 14.20
N GLU A 43 -5.73 -11.22 14.87
CA GLU A 43 -5.55 -11.23 16.33
C GLU A 43 -4.33 -10.39 16.77
N GLY A 44 -3.56 -9.82 15.82
CA GLY A 44 -2.35 -9.05 16.11
C GLY A 44 -1.14 -9.92 16.46
N GLU A 45 -1.19 -11.23 16.22
CA GLU A 45 -0.08 -12.16 16.42
C GLU A 45 0.90 -12.12 15.22
N TYR A 46 1.46 -10.94 14.94
CA TYR A 46 2.22 -10.66 13.72
C TYR A 46 3.44 -11.56 13.52
N GLU A 47 4.25 -11.82 14.56
CA GLU A 47 5.39 -12.74 14.45
C GLU A 47 4.97 -14.16 14.00
N LEU A 48 3.82 -14.65 14.50
CA LEU A 48 3.30 -15.98 14.14
C LEU A 48 2.73 -15.99 12.72
N ALA A 49 2.02 -14.92 12.35
CA ALA A 49 1.47 -14.75 11.01
C ALA A 49 2.59 -14.66 9.96
N GLU A 50 3.61 -13.82 10.20
CA GLU A 50 4.78 -13.67 9.34
C GLU A 50 5.51 -15.00 9.15
N ALA A 51 5.84 -15.71 10.24
CA ALA A 51 6.50 -17.00 10.17
C ALA A 51 5.66 -18.05 9.43
N SER A 52 4.34 -17.92 9.42
CA SER A 52 3.44 -18.77 8.65
C SER A 52 3.46 -18.42 7.16
N TYR A 53 3.34 -17.14 6.79
CA TYR A 53 3.35 -16.69 5.40
C TYR A 53 4.72 -16.89 4.73
N ARG A 54 5.83 -16.60 5.42
CA ARG A 54 7.18 -16.90 4.92
C ARG A 54 7.37 -18.38 4.58
N ARG A 55 6.88 -19.27 5.46
CA ARG A 55 6.93 -20.72 5.21
C ARG A 55 6.02 -21.13 4.06
N GLN A 56 4.86 -20.49 3.91
CA GLN A 56 3.97 -20.72 2.77
C GLN A 56 4.68 -20.30 1.46
N GLY A 57 5.29 -19.12 1.41
CA GLY A 57 6.04 -18.63 0.25
C GLY A 57 7.11 -19.61 -0.20
N ALA A 58 7.94 -20.09 0.74
CA ALA A 58 9.00 -21.05 0.46
C ALA A 58 8.51 -22.40 -0.10
N VAL A 59 7.24 -22.78 0.11
CA VAL A 59 6.67 -24.01 -0.46
C VAL A 59 5.72 -23.76 -1.63
N SER A 60 5.33 -22.50 -1.86
CA SER A 60 4.37 -22.09 -2.88
C SER A 60 5.00 -21.46 -4.13
N GLU A 61 6.33 -21.41 -4.26
CA GLU A 61 7.02 -20.89 -5.46
C GLU A 61 6.54 -21.53 -6.78
N VAL A 62 6.08 -22.79 -6.73
CA VAL A 62 5.58 -23.54 -7.89
C VAL A 62 4.04 -23.46 -8.06
N PHE A 63 3.35 -22.73 -7.19
CA PHE A 63 1.89 -22.58 -7.25
C PHE A 63 1.52 -21.46 -8.24
N PRO A 64 0.25 -21.42 -8.71
CA PRO A 64 -0.19 -20.41 -9.68
C PRO A 64 -0.11 -18.95 -9.21
N GLU A 65 -0.05 -18.72 -7.88
CA GLU A 65 -0.10 -17.38 -7.28
C GLU A 65 0.97 -17.25 -6.17
N PRO A 66 2.26 -17.32 -6.51
CA PRO A 66 3.35 -17.34 -5.51
C PRO A 66 3.42 -16.02 -4.71
N TRP A 67 3.06 -14.92 -5.37
CA TRP A 67 3.05 -13.56 -4.81
C TRP A 67 2.18 -13.40 -3.57
N LYS A 68 1.13 -14.21 -3.38
CA LYS A 68 0.18 -14.03 -2.26
C LYS A 68 0.81 -14.24 -0.90
N ALA A 69 1.69 -15.23 -0.78
CA ALA A 69 2.37 -15.50 0.48
C ALA A 69 3.38 -14.39 0.81
N VAL A 70 4.11 -13.90 -0.20
CA VAL A 70 5.05 -12.78 -0.09
C VAL A 70 4.30 -11.49 0.28
N TYR A 71 3.22 -11.18 -0.42
CA TYR A 71 2.33 -10.06 -0.13
C TYR A 71 1.82 -10.10 1.31
N ASN A 72 1.33 -11.25 1.76
CA ASN A 72 0.83 -11.42 3.13
C ASN A 72 1.94 -11.29 4.17
N GLU A 73 3.17 -11.75 3.88
CA GLU A 73 4.33 -11.52 4.74
C GLU A 73 4.63 -10.02 4.89
N GLY A 74 4.74 -9.28 3.78
CA GLY A 74 4.97 -7.84 3.81
C GLY A 74 3.82 -7.06 4.47
N THR A 75 2.58 -7.48 4.25
CA THR A 75 1.39 -6.89 4.90
C THR A 75 1.42 -7.06 6.42
N VAL A 76 1.88 -8.21 6.91
CA VAL A 76 2.08 -8.40 8.36
C VAL A 76 3.15 -7.45 8.90
N GLN A 77 4.25 -7.26 8.16
CA GLN A 77 5.31 -6.32 8.55
C GLN A 77 4.83 -4.88 8.56
N LEU A 78 4.01 -4.47 7.57
CA LEU A 78 3.32 -3.18 7.55
C LEU A 78 2.43 -2.98 8.78
N ALA A 79 1.58 -3.95 9.10
CA ALA A 79 0.69 -3.89 10.26
C ALA A 79 1.45 -3.82 11.60
N ASP A 80 2.65 -4.40 11.65
CA ASP A 80 3.58 -4.37 12.76
C ASP A 80 4.51 -3.12 12.75
N GLN A 81 4.28 -2.19 11.82
CA GLN A 81 5.04 -0.94 11.67
C GLN A 81 6.54 -1.13 11.37
N ARG A 82 6.91 -2.30 10.85
CA ARG A 82 8.25 -2.59 10.34
C ARG A 82 8.35 -2.18 8.87
N TYR A 83 8.28 -0.87 8.62
CA TYR A 83 8.11 -0.33 7.29
C TYR A 83 9.27 -0.65 6.33
N GLU A 84 10.52 -0.62 6.79
CA GLU A 84 11.66 -0.95 5.94
C GLU A 84 11.64 -2.41 5.49
N GLU A 85 11.32 -3.34 6.41
CA GLU A 85 11.17 -4.77 6.08
C GLU A 85 9.97 -4.97 5.13
N SER A 86 8.85 -4.32 5.43
CA SER A 86 7.65 -4.34 4.59
C SER A 86 7.95 -3.89 3.16
N ASN A 87 8.75 -2.83 2.98
CA ASN A 87 9.11 -2.30 1.66
C ASN A 87 9.90 -3.35 0.86
N GLU A 88 10.89 -3.98 1.48
CA GLU A 88 11.68 -5.03 0.83
C GLU A 88 10.80 -6.18 0.36
N VAL A 89 9.85 -6.63 1.18
CA VAL A 89 8.99 -7.78 0.87
C VAL A 89 7.88 -7.41 -0.12
N LEU A 90 7.23 -6.26 0.04
CA LEU A 90 6.15 -5.82 -0.85
C LEU A 90 6.66 -5.41 -2.23
N ALA A 91 7.90 -4.92 -2.35
CA ALA A 91 8.53 -4.70 -3.65
C ALA A 91 8.68 -6.02 -4.43
N VAL A 92 9.08 -7.12 -3.76
CA VAL A 92 9.11 -8.46 -4.38
C VAL A 92 7.70 -8.91 -4.76
N ALA A 93 6.70 -8.70 -3.89
CA ALA A 93 5.31 -9.02 -4.24
C ALA A 93 4.82 -8.26 -5.48
N LEU A 94 5.25 -7.00 -5.66
CA LEU A 94 4.91 -6.19 -6.82
C LEU A 94 5.56 -6.70 -8.12
N GLU A 95 6.77 -7.26 -8.05
CA GLU A 95 7.42 -7.89 -9.21
C GLU A 95 6.73 -9.20 -9.65
N GLU A 96 6.10 -9.92 -8.71
CA GLU A 96 5.49 -11.23 -8.96
C GLU A 96 3.98 -11.17 -9.25
N VAL A 97 3.29 -10.12 -8.82
CA VAL A 97 1.84 -9.99 -8.98
C VAL A 97 1.46 -9.79 -10.45
N PRO A 98 0.39 -10.43 -10.96
CA PRO A 98 -0.07 -10.19 -12.32
C PRO A 98 -0.49 -8.73 -12.53
N GLU A 99 0.00 -8.13 -13.60
CA GLU A 99 -0.37 -6.77 -13.98
C GLU A 99 -1.88 -6.66 -14.23
N ALA A 100 -2.50 -5.66 -13.60
CA ALA A 100 -3.90 -5.35 -13.76
C ALA A 100 -4.14 -4.60 -15.07
N PRO A 101 -5.25 -4.91 -15.79
CA PRO A 101 -5.60 -4.18 -16.99
C PRO A 101 -5.95 -2.74 -16.66
N VAL A 102 -5.58 -1.83 -17.56
CA VAL A 102 -5.95 -0.43 -17.53
C VAL A 102 -7.26 -0.25 -18.29
N ASP A 103 -8.20 0.49 -17.71
CA ASP A 103 -9.48 0.81 -18.33
C ASP A 103 -9.39 1.99 -19.30
N GLU A 104 -10.52 2.38 -19.90
CA GLU A 104 -10.57 3.48 -20.88
C GLU A 104 -10.18 4.84 -20.28
N SER A 105 -10.21 4.96 -18.96
CA SER A 105 -9.89 6.17 -18.21
C SER A 105 -8.42 6.25 -17.81
N GLY A 106 -7.63 5.21 -18.07
CA GLY A 106 -6.23 5.13 -17.67
C GLY A 106 -6.03 4.60 -16.24
N LEU A 107 -7.09 4.12 -15.58
CA LEU A 107 -7.04 3.58 -14.22
C LEU A 107 -7.04 2.05 -14.22
N LYS A 108 -6.43 1.46 -13.19
CA LYS A 108 -6.52 0.03 -12.89
C LYS A 108 -7.62 -0.19 -11.86
N ASP A 109 -8.28 -1.35 -11.89
CA ASP A 109 -9.26 -1.72 -10.87
C ASP A 109 -8.61 -1.71 -9.47
N PRO A 110 -9.07 -0.87 -8.52
CA PRO A 110 -8.48 -0.78 -7.18
C PRO A 110 -8.54 -2.11 -6.40
N GLN A 111 -9.43 -3.02 -6.78
CA GLN A 111 -9.55 -4.35 -6.18
C GLN A 111 -8.72 -5.42 -6.90
N SER A 112 -7.98 -5.03 -7.94
CA SER A 112 -7.06 -5.95 -8.61
C SER A 112 -5.88 -6.32 -7.71
N PRO A 113 -5.30 -7.53 -7.89
CA PRO A 113 -4.12 -7.96 -7.16
C PRO A 113 -2.97 -6.94 -7.16
N GLU A 114 -2.62 -6.39 -8.33
CA GLU A 114 -1.56 -5.39 -8.45
C GLU A 114 -1.85 -4.16 -7.59
N CYS A 115 -3.09 -3.65 -7.65
CA CYS A 115 -3.45 -2.46 -6.91
C CYS A 115 -3.45 -2.67 -5.40
N MET A 116 -3.86 -3.83 -4.91
CA MET A 116 -3.75 -4.11 -3.47
C MET A 116 -2.29 -4.16 -2.99
N VAL A 117 -1.38 -4.73 -3.79
CA VAL A 117 0.07 -4.72 -3.50
C VAL A 117 0.60 -3.28 -3.46
N ARG A 118 0.29 -2.50 -4.50
CA ARG A 118 0.69 -1.08 -4.60
C ARG A 118 0.15 -0.23 -3.46
N THR A 119 -1.09 -0.45 -3.02
CA THR A 119 -1.66 0.24 -1.86
C THR A 119 -0.88 -0.06 -0.59
N ASN A 120 -0.57 -1.31 -0.29
CA ASN A 120 0.23 -1.64 0.90
C ASN A 120 1.66 -1.09 0.80
N LEU A 121 2.24 -1.05 -0.41
CA LEU A 121 3.55 -0.42 -0.63
C LEU A 121 3.50 1.10 -0.41
N SER A 122 2.43 1.78 -0.87
CA SER A 122 2.18 3.20 -0.57
C SER A 122 2.09 3.47 0.93
N LEU A 123 1.29 2.68 1.65
CA LEU A 123 1.17 2.79 3.11
C LEU A 123 2.50 2.56 3.83
N THR A 124 3.36 1.70 3.27
CA THR A 124 4.71 1.48 3.80
C THR A 124 5.58 2.72 3.65
N PHE A 125 5.56 3.38 2.48
CA PHE A 125 6.26 4.64 2.27
C PHE A 125 5.73 5.77 3.16
N GLU A 126 4.41 5.86 3.33
CA GLU A 126 3.78 6.82 4.27
C GLU A 126 4.24 6.60 5.71
N GLY A 127 4.32 5.35 6.16
CA GLY A 127 4.83 5.01 7.49
C GLY A 127 6.28 5.44 7.71
N MET A 128 7.15 5.21 6.72
CA MET A 128 8.53 5.71 6.76
C MET A 128 8.58 7.25 6.75
N ALA A 129 7.73 7.90 5.94
CA ALA A 129 7.63 9.35 5.87
C ALA A 129 7.20 9.95 7.22
N ASP A 130 6.20 9.34 7.87
CA ASP A 130 5.72 9.74 9.19
C ASP A 130 6.81 9.62 10.26
N ALA A 131 7.62 8.56 10.21
CA ALA A 131 8.76 8.41 11.11
C ALA A 131 9.81 9.51 10.90
N LYS A 132 10.14 9.83 9.64
CA LYS A 132 11.06 10.94 9.28
C LYS A 132 10.52 12.29 9.71
N ARG A 133 9.24 12.54 9.48
CA ARG A 133 8.54 13.75 9.94
C ARG A 133 8.60 13.87 11.46
N GLY A 134 8.33 12.78 12.19
CA GLY A 134 8.43 12.73 13.64
C GLY A 134 9.84 13.02 14.19
N ALA A 135 10.88 12.72 13.39
CA ALA A 135 12.27 13.04 13.69
C ALA A 135 12.69 14.47 13.28
N GLY A 136 11.83 15.23 12.59
CA GLY A 136 12.12 16.56 12.05
C GLY A 136 12.91 16.53 10.72
N GLU A 137 13.03 15.37 10.08
CA GLU A 137 13.73 15.16 8.81
C GLU A 137 12.76 15.41 7.64
N LEU A 138 12.30 16.67 7.50
CA LEU A 138 11.19 17.04 6.61
C LEU A 138 11.46 16.77 5.13
N GLU A 139 12.68 17.03 4.64
CA GLU A 139 13.04 16.78 3.24
C GLU A 139 12.96 15.28 2.89
N GLU A 140 13.46 14.41 3.79
CA GLU A 140 13.36 12.95 3.63
C GLU A 140 11.92 12.47 3.72
N ALA A 141 11.12 13.05 4.63
CA ALA A 141 9.70 12.73 4.76
C ALA A 141 8.94 13.06 3.45
N ILE A 142 9.20 14.21 2.85
CA ILE A 142 8.56 14.60 1.59
C ILE A 142 8.94 13.64 0.46
N GLY A 143 10.22 13.29 0.32
CA GLY A 143 10.65 12.32 -0.68
C GLY A 143 10.01 10.93 -0.51
N LEU A 144 9.69 10.53 0.72
CA LEU A 144 8.96 9.28 0.98
C LEU A 144 7.46 9.39 0.68
N TYR A 145 6.82 10.52 0.96
CA TYR A 145 5.43 10.74 0.53
C TYR A 145 5.29 10.77 -0.99
N GLN A 146 6.28 11.30 -1.73
CA GLN A 146 6.30 11.21 -3.19
C GLN A 146 6.40 9.75 -3.67
N GLN A 147 7.26 8.95 -3.05
CA GLN A 147 7.36 7.51 -3.34
C GLN A 147 6.06 6.76 -3.03
N ALA A 148 5.29 7.18 -2.01
CA ALA A 148 3.97 6.62 -1.74
C ALA A 148 3.00 6.85 -2.91
N LEU A 149 2.93 8.09 -3.42
CA LEU A 149 2.11 8.44 -4.59
C LEU A 149 2.55 7.68 -5.85
N GLU A 150 3.86 7.57 -6.08
CA GLU A 150 4.41 6.81 -7.21
C GLU A 150 4.07 5.32 -7.11
N ALA A 151 4.10 4.74 -5.90
CA ALA A 151 3.76 3.34 -5.68
C ALA A 151 2.32 3.04 -6.13
N LEU A 152 1.37 3.94 -5.87
CA LEU A 152 -0.03 3.81 -6.32
C LEU A 152 -0.14 3.81 -7.85
N GLY A 153 0.55 4.72 -8.56
CA GLY A 153 0.44 4.83 -10.01
C GLY A 153 -1.02 4.92 -10.48
N ALA A 154 -1.42 4.04 -11.41
CA ALA A 154 -2.80 3.99 -11.92
C ALA A 154 -3.82 3.31 -10.98
N CYS A 155 -3.44 2.94 -9.76
CA CYS A 155 -4.27 2.19 -8.80
C CYS A 155 -5.01 3.08 -7.78
N THR A 156 -5.46 4.26 -8.19
CA THR A 156 -6.13 5.21 -7.29
C THR A 156 -7.55 4.72 -6.95
N SER A 157 -7.99 4.90 -5.71
CA SER A 157 -9.31 4.45 -5.21
C SER A 157 -10.48 5.31 -5.71
N ASP A 158 -10.19 6.45 -6.33
CA ASP A 158 -11.14 7.56 -6.37
C ASP A 158 -11.92 7.63 -7.69
N GLY A 159 -11.56 6.80 -8.69
CA GLY A 159 -12.26 6.78 -9.98
C GLY A 159 -12.17 8.09 -10.77
N GLU A 160 -11.45 9.10 -10.27
CA GLU A 160 -11.08 10.31 -10.97
C GLU A 160 -9.71 10.09 -11.60
N SER A 161 -9.79 9.68 -12.85
CA SER A 161 -8.69 9.58 -13.79
C SER A 161 -8.18 10.98 -14.09
N GLU A 162 -7.04 11.35 -13.52
CA GLU A 162 -6.21 12.43 -14.05
C GLU A 162 -4.99 11.84 -14.75
N ALA A 163 -5.26 11.04 -15.80
CA ALA A 163 -4.29 10.77 -16.85
C ALA A 163 -3.99 12.05 -17.69
N GLU A 164 -4.69 13.15 -17.43
CA GLU A 164 -4.33 14.51 -17.84
C GLU A 164 -4.61 15.43 -16.67
N GLN A 165 -3.68 15.54 -15.72
CA GLN A 165 -3.36 16.80 -15.07
C GLN A 165 -2.15 16.63 -14.14
N GLN A 166 -1.16 17.47 -14.41
CA GLN A 166 -0.17 17.94 -13.46
C GLN A 166 -0.86 18.83 -12.38
N GLU A 167 -2.09 18.52 -11.99
CA GLU A 167 -2.83 19.18 -10.92
C GLU A 167 -2.86 18.27 -9.70
N ARG A 168 -1.97 18.61 -8.77
CA ARG A 168 -2.20 18.63 -7.32
C ARG A 168 -3.24 17.62 -6.80
N PRO A 169 -2.83 16.55 -6.08
CA PRO A 169 -3.75 15.90 -5.16
C PRO A 169 -4.19 16.94 -4.12
N GLU A 170 -5.48 17.33 -4.15
CA GLU A 170 -6.11 17.96 -3.01
C GLU A 170 -5.97 16.97 -1.83
N PRO A 171 -5.53 17.41 -0.63
CA PRO A 171 -5.34 16.50 0.48
C PRO A 171 -6.68 15.85 0.83
N THR A 172 -6.81 14.55 0.53
CA THR A 172 -7.92 13.75 1.06
C THR A 172 -7.94 13.89 2.60
N ASP A 173 -9.15 13.87 3.17
CA ASP A 173 -9.55 14.34 4.51
C ASP A 173 -8.76 13.84 5.76
N GLY A 174 -7.62 13.18 5.61
CA GLY A 174 -6.71 12.73 6.68
C GLY A 174 -5.35 13.45 6.76
N TRP A 175 -4.88 14.15 5.71
CA TRP A 175 -3.54 14.73 5.68
C TRP A 175 -3.61 16.27 5.64
N ARG A 176 -3.13 16.94 6.70
CA ARG A 176 -2.89 18.39 6.70
C ARG A 176 -1.43 18.62 7.10
N PRO A 177 -0.53 18.94 6.16
CA PRO A 177 0.85 19.26 6.48
C PRO A 177 0.89 20.55 7.29
N ASP A 178 1.92 20.70 8.13
CA ASP A 178 2.22 21.98 8.77
C ASP A 178 2.58 23.05 7.70
N VAL A 179 2.48 24.34 8.07
CA VAL A 179 2.71 25.47 7.16
C VAL A 179 4.15 25.48 6.60
N ASP A 180 5.14 25.01 7.36
CA ASP A 180 6.53 24.93 6.90
C ASP A 180 6.76 23.73 5.97
N GLU A 181 6.03 22.63 6.16
CA GLU A 181 6.02 21.46 5.26
C GLU A 181 5.36 21.80 3.92
N GLN A 182 4.21 22.46 3.92
CA GLN A 182 3.54 22.95 2.71
C GLN A 182 4.50 23.81 1.88
N ARG A 183 5.26 24.69 2.56
CA ARG A 183 6.20 25.60 1.92
C ARG A 183 7.43 24.89 1.33
N GLN A 184 7.83 23.74 1.87
CA GLN A 184 8.90 22.91 1.33
C GLN A 184 8.41 22.05 0.16
N TRP A 185 7.21 21.50 0.26
CA TRP A 185 6.52 20.82 -0.84
C TRP A 185 6.36 21.73 -2.05
N ASP A 186 5.89 22.96 -1.86
CA ASP A 186 5.74 23.94 -2.94
C ASP A 186 7.10 24.26 -3.60
N LYS A 187 8.19 24.33 -2.82
CA LYS A 187 9.54 24.58 -3.33
C LYS A 187 10.14 23.42 -4.13
N MET A 188 9.91 22.18 -3.71
CA MET A 188 10.37 21.01 -4.47
C MET A 188 9.63 20.93 -5.80
N GLN A 189 8.33 21.19 -5.82
CA GLN A 189 7.57 21.25 -7.08
C GLN A 189 8.10 22.34 -8.02
N GLU A 190 8.42 23.53 -7.51
CA GLU A 190 9.03 24.59 -8.32
C GLU A 190 10.36 24.12 -8.92
N SER A 191 11.16 23.36 -8.17
CA SER A 191 12.44 22.80 -8.67
C SER A 191 12.29 21.65 -9.67
N GLU A 192 11.23 20.83 -9.57
CA GLU A 192 10.94 19.77 -10.53
C GLU A 192 10.38 20.34 -11.84
N GLN A 193 9.51 21.36 -11.77
CA GLN A 193 9.02 22.09 -12.94
C GLN A 193 10.15 22.85 -13.66
N GLU A 194 11.09 23.45 -12.93
CA GLU A 194 12.28 24.08 -13.53
C GLU A 194 13.18 23.06 -14.26
N GLN A 195 13.27 21.81 -13.78
CA GLN A 195 14.04 20.75 -14.45
C GLN A 195 13.34 20.21 -15.72
N GLU A 196 12.00 20.18 -15.75
CA GLU A 196 11.26 19.82 -16.96
C GLU A 196 11.31 20.93 -18.04
N GLU A 197 11.29 22.21 -17.65
CA GLU A 197 11.42 23.32 -18.60
C GLU A 197 12.85 23.48 -19.17
N GLU A 198 13.91 23.06 -18.45
CA GLU A 198 15.29 23.14 -18.96
C GLU A 198 15.60 22.15 -20.11
N SER A 199 14.71 21.17 -20.36
CA SER A 199 14.80 20.24 -21.50
C SER A 199 14.30 20.85 -22.83
N SER A 200 13.60 21.99 -22.79
CA SER A 200 13.12 22.66 -24.00
C SER A 200 13.27 24.18 -23.96
N GLY A 201 14.50 24.66 -24.19
CA GLY A 201 14.73 25.96 -24.81
C GLY A 201 15.62 26.90 -24.00
N GLY A 202 16.82 27.14 -24.52
CA GLY A 202 17.81 27.97 -23.85
C GLY A 202 17.52 29.48 -23.85
N ASN A 203 18.31 30.12 -22.98
CA ASN A 203 18.87 31.48 -23.06
C ASN A 203 18.18 32.58 -22.23
N GLY A 204 18.78 32.94 -21.08
CA GLY A 204 19.06 34.35 -20.76
C GLY A 204 18.74 34.92 -19.36
N SER A 205 19.76 34.92 -18.48
CA SER A 205 20.16 35.98 -17.51
C SER A 205 19.32 36.28 -16.23
N PRO A 206 19.96 36.50 -15.06
CA PRO A 206 19.29 36.60 -13.75
C PRO A 206 18.96 38.04 -13.32
N SER A 207 18.00 38.21 -12.40
CA SER A 207 17.81 39.44 -11.63
C SER A 207 17.46 39.14 -10.17
N GLU A 208 18.18 39.82 -9.28
CA GLU A 208 18.16 39.76 -7.80
C GLU A 208 16.84 40.30 -7.18
N PRO A 209 16.53 39.99 -5.90
CA PRO A 209 15.29 40.34 -5.24
C PRO A 209 15.37 41.65 -4.43
N GLU A 210 14.26 42.37 -4.33
CA GLU A 210 14.06 43.48 -3.36
C GLU A 210 13.09 43.05 -2.23
N PRO A 211 13.32 43.45 -0.96
CA PRO A 211 12.42 43.14 0.14
C PRO A 211 11.43 44.28 0.41
N SER A 212 10.21 43.96 0.84
CA SER A 212 9.37 44.91 1.55
C SER A 212 8.53 44.25 2.64
N THR A 213 8.88 44.61 3.87
CA THR A 213 8.10 44.55 5.10
C THR A 213 6.79 45.34 5.00
N SER A 214 5.70 44.79 5.54
CA SER A 214 4.64 45.61 6.15
C SER A 214 3.72 44.77 7.07
N GLU A 215 3.61 45.21 8.32
CA GLU A 215 2.66 44.74 9.34
C GLU A 215 1.22 45.22 9.06
N ALA A 216 0.21 44.36 9.34
CA ALA A 216 -1.12 44.63 9.95
C ALA A 216 -2.13 43.48 9.61
N PRO A 217 -3.31 43.39 10.26
CA PRO A 217 -3.68 43.27 11.68
C PRO A 217 -4.38 41.90 11.97
N ALA A 218 -4.81 41.65 13.20
CA ALA A 218 -5.41 40.37 13.65
C ALA A 218 -6.59 39.87 12.77
N ASP A 219 -6.45 38.66 12.22
CA ASP A 219 -7.35 38.02 11.27
C ASP A 219 -8.55 37.33 11.99
N PRO A 220 -9.81 37.63 11.64
CA PRO A 220 -11.01 36.97 12.18
C PRO A 220 -11.04 35.44 11.99
N ARG A 221 -10.20 34.88 11.10
CA ARG A 221 -10.06 33.41 10.90
C ARG A 221 -9.54 32.68 12.13
N VAL A 222 -8.77 33.33 13.00
CA VAL A 222 -8.21 32.71 14.21
C VAL A 222 -9.32 32.38 15.23
N GLN A 223 -10.34 33.25 15.34
CA GLN A 223 -11.47 33.01 16.23
C GLN A 223 -12.38 31.89 15.72
N GLU A 224 -12.50 31.73 14.40
CA GLU A 224 -13.29 30.66 13.82
C GLU A 224 -12.64 29.28 14.03
N LEU A 225 -11.31 29.22 13.92
CA LEU A 225 -10.52 28.01 14.21
C LEU A 225 -10.67 27.56 15.66
N GLU A 226 -10.70 28.48 16.61
CA GLU A 226 -10.85 28.18 18.04
C GLU A 226 -12.26 27.64 18.38
N SER A 227 -13.29 28.15 17.68
CA SER A 227 -14.68 27.66 17.83
C SER A 227 -14.89 26.25 17.26
N ARG A 228 -14.21 25.91 16.16
CA ARG A 228 -14.24 24.56 15.57
C ARG A 228 -13.45 23.56 16.41
N ASN A 229 -12.36 23.98 17.04
CA ASN A 229 -11.58 23.10 17.91
C ASN A 229 -12.32 22.74 19.20
N GLN A 230 -13.13 23.68 19.75
CA GLN A 230 -13.95 23.43 20.94
C GLN A 230 -15.15 22.50 20.68
N SER A 231 -15.60 22.37 19.43
CA SER A 231 -16.72 21.49 19.06
C SER A 231 -16.28 20.05 18.72
N ALA A 232 -14.97 19.78 18.68
CA ALA A 232 -14.38 18.48 18.34
C ALA A 232 -14.03 17.60 19.56
N SER A 233 -14.77 17.69 20.67
CA SER A 233 -14.66 16.70 21.75
C SER A 233 -15.48 15.44 21.40
N PRO A 234 -14.89 14.25 21.25
CA PRO A 234 -15.62 13.07 20.79
C PRO A 234 -16.44 12.45 21.92
N THR A 235 -17.72 12.18 21.62
CA THR A 235 -18.56 11.28 22.42
C THR A 235 -18.18 9.84 22.09
N ALA A 236 -17.89 9.05 23.13
CA ALA A 236 -17.48 7.66 23.05
C ALA A 236 -18.56 6.72 22.48
N GLY A 237 -18.14 5.77 21.64
CA GLY A 237 -18.88 4.59 21.15
C GLY A 237 -18.01 3.75 20.19
N PRO A 238 -18.17 2.41 20.11
CA PRO A 238 -17.05 1.47 20.31
C PRO A 238 -16.44 0.83 19.04
N GLU A 239 -15.14 0.50 19.20
CA GLU A 239 -14.40 -0.65 18.65
C GLU A 239 -14.17 -0.76 17.13
N GLY A 240 -12.93 -0.40 16.72
CA GLY A 240 -12.09 -1.38 16.02
C GLY A 240 -11.63 -1.11 14.59
N GLU A 241 -11.27 0.11 14.22
CA GLU A 241 -10.51 0.34 12.96
C GLU A 241 -9.31 1.24 13.25
N GLY A 242 -8.18 0.58 13.50
CA GLY A 242 -6.87 1.22 13.60
C GLY A 242 -6.40 1.66 12.22
N PHE A 243 -5.84 2.86 12.18
CA PHE A 243 -5.21 3.51 11.04
C PHE A 243 -4.23 2.57 10.29
N GLY A 244 -4.43 2.36 8.98
CA GLY A 244 -3.34 2.07 8.02
C GLY A 244 -2.66 0.69 8.01
N GLY A 245 -3.20 -0.37 8.61
CA GLY A 245 -2.49 -1.68 8.73
C GLY A 245 -2.31 -2.51 7.45
N GLY A 246 -2.80 -2.08 6.28
CA GLY A 246 -2.81 -2.87 5.05
C GLY A 246 -3.81 -4.04 5.08
N GLN A 247 -4.29 -4.48 3.91
CA GLN A 247 -5.22 -5.63 3.82
C GLN A 247 -4.46 -6.90 3.42
N ASN A 248 -4.66 -8.02 4.12
CA ASN A 248 -4.10 -9.31 3.71
C ASN A 248 -5.08 -10.09 2.81
N TRP A 249 -4.56 -11.04 2.04
CA TRP A 249 -5.33 -11.94 1.17
C TRP A 249 -5.93 -13.14 1.91
#